data_AF-A0A956MHW6-F1
#
_entry.id   AF-A0A956MHW6-F1
#
_cell.length_a   1.000
_cell.length_b   1.000
_cell.length_c   1.000
_cell.angle_alpha   90.00
_cell.angle_beta   90.00
_cell.angle_gamma   90.00
#
_symmetry.space_group_name_H-M   'P 1'
#
loop_
_entity.id
_entity.type
_entity.pdbx_description
1 polymer ?
#
loop_
_entity_poly.entity_id
_entity_poly.type
_entity_poly.pdbx_seq_one_letter_code
_entity_poly.pdbx_strand_id
1 'polypeptide(L)'
;VVVLLTGAVLIYATLDMPPYGDPTNPIHQHVVPRYLEDSAHEVAVPNVVTSVLASYRGYDTMGETSVVFTALVGVLLLLSRAKRTEKKA
;
A
#
# COMPACT_ATOMS: atom_id res chain seq x y z
N VAL A 1 28.59 -4.26 5.25
CA VAL A 1 28.49 -5.67 4.81
C VAL A 1 27.04 -6.09 4.61
N VAL A 2 26.18 -6.07 5.64
CA VAL A 2 24.76 -6.49 5.54
C VAL A 2 24.00 -5.76 4.43
N VAL A 3 24.04 -4.42 4.39
CA VAL A 3 23.36 -3.63 3.35
C VAL A 3 23.79 -4.02 1.93
N LEU A 4 25.09 -4.25 1.72
CA LEU A 4 25.63 -4.64 0.42
C LEU A 4 25.16 -6.04 0.02
N LEU A 5 25.14 -6.99 0.96
CA LEU A 5 24.64 -8.33 0.72
C LEU A 5 23.14 -8.32 0.40
N THR A 6 22.33 -7.62 1.19
CA THR A 6 20.89 -7.48 0.94
C THR A 6 20.63 -6.82 -0.42
N GLY A 7 21.36 -5.74 -0.74
CA GLY A 7 21.26 -5.07 -2.04
C GLY A 7 21.59 -6.00 -3.21
N ALA A 8 22.66 -6.77 -3.11
CA ALA A 8 23.06 -7.74 -4.14
C ALA A 8 21.99 -8.82 -4.36
N VAL A 9 21.39 -9.34 -3.28
CA VAL A 9 20.29 -10.31 -3.36
C VAL A 9 19.06 -9.71 -4.04
N LEU A 10 18.69 -8.46 -3.71
CA LEU A 10 17.55 -7.79 -4.34
C LEU A 10 17.79 -7.56 -5.84
N ILE A 11 19.00 -7.14 -6.24
CA ILE A 11 19.36 -6.99 -7.67
C ILE A 11 19.27 -8.33 -8.38
N TYR A 12 19.83 -9.40 -7.79
CA TYR A 12 19.74 -10.74 -8.38
C TYR A 12 18.28 -11.16 -8.59
N ALA A 13 17.39 -10.91 -7.62
CA ALA A 13 15.97 -11.23 -7.74
C ALA A 13 15.26 -10.50 -8.89
N THR A 14 15.71 -9.30 -9.28
CA THR A 14 15.10 -8.59 -10.43
C THR A 14 15.31 -9.29 -11.77
N LEU A 15 16.29 -10.21 -11.87
CA LEU A 15 16.54 -10.97 -13.10
C LEU A 15 15.43 -11.99 -13.41
N ASP A 16 14.62 -12.37 -12.41
CA ASP A 16 13.50 -13.30 -12.55
C ASP A 16 12.18 -12.59 -12.89
N MET A 17 12.18 -11.26 -13.01
CA MET A 17 10.96 -10.50 -13.32
C MET A 17 10.50 -10.73 -14.76
N PRO A 18 9.17 -10.77 -15.02
CA PRO A 18 8.66 -10.88 -16.37
C PRO A 18 9.15 -9.74 -17.28
N PRO A 19 9.34 -9.98 -18.59
CA PRO A 19 9.84 -8.97 -19.52
C PRO A 19 8.94 -7.73 -19.56
N TYR A 20 9.54 -6.55 -19.51
CA TYR A 20 8.79 -5.30 -19.55
C TYR A 20 8.02 -5.15 -20.86
N GLY A 21 6.73 -4.84 -20.78
CA GLY A 21 5.87 -4.57 -21.95
C GLY A 21 5.35 -5.79 -22.69
N ASP A 22 5.62 -7.01 -22.23
CA ASP A 22 5.04 -8.22 -22.81
C ASP A 22 3.53 -8.31 -22.50
N PRO A 23 2.63 -8.34 -23.52
CA PRO A 23 1.18 -8.44 -23.32
C PRO A 23 0.74 -9.76 -22.65
N THR A 24 1.59 -10.79 -22.70
CA THR A 24 1.33 -12.10 -22.10
C THR A 24 1.72 -12.16 -20.62
N ASN A 25 2.28 -11.08 -20.07
CA ASN A 25 2.63 -11.03 -18.66
C ASN A 25 1.43 -11.31 -17.75
N PRO A 26 1.62 -12.02 -16.63
CA PRO A 26 0.54 -12.40 -15.72
C PRO A 26 -0.32 -11.23 -15.23
N ILE A 27 0.29 -10.04 -15.09
CA ILE A 27 -0.40 -8.82 -14.67
C ILE A 27 -1.52 -8.39 -15.63
N HIS A 28 -1.40 -8.69 -16.93
CA HIS A 28 -2.40 -8.29 -17.94
C HIS A 28 -3.49 -9.34 -18.13
N GLN A 29 -3.23 -10.57 -17.68
CA GLN A 29 -4.13 -11.72 -17.87
C GLN A 29 -5.08 -11.90 -16.67
N HIS A 30 -4.69 -11.44 -15.49
CA HIS A 30 -5.44 -11.63 -14.26
C HIS A 30 -5.76 -10.29 -13.60
N VAL A 31 -7.02 -10.13 -13.16
CA VAL A 31 -7.65 -8.95 -12.52
C VAL A 31 -7.68 -7.63 -13.30
N VAL A 32 -6.63 -7.28 -14.03
CA VAL A 32 -6.54 -6.00 -14.77
C VAL A 32 -7.65 -5.82 -15.81
N PRO A 33 -8.01 -6.83 -16.63
CA PRO A 33 -9.13 -6.69 -17.57
C PRO A 33 -10.43 -6.29 -16.88
N ARG A 34 -10.78 -6.94 -15.75
CA ARG A 34 -11.97 -6.60 -14.95
C ARG A 34 -11.91 -5.17 -14.41
N TYR A 35 -10.76 -4.76 -13.87
CA TYR A 35 -10.60 -3.40 -13.34
C TYR A 35 -10.75 -2.32 -14.42
N LEU A 36 -10.33 -2.60 -15.66
CA LEU A 36 -10.43 -1.64 -16.76
C LEU A 36 -11.81 -1.65 -17.42
N GLU A 37 -12.39 -2.82 -17.63
CA GLU A 37 -13.63 -2.99 -18.42
C GLU A 37 -14.89 -2.88 -17.56
N ASP A 38 -14.88 -3.45 -16.35
CA ASP A 38 -16.10 -3.60 -15.53
C ASP A 38 -16.22 -2.58 -14.38
N SER A 39 -15.11 -1.97 -13.93
CA SER A 39 -15.11 -1.14 -12.70
C SER A 39 -16.04 0.07 -12.74
N ALA A 40 -16.21 0.66 -13.93
CA ALA A 40 -17.13 1.78 -14.12
C ALA A 40 -18.60 1.36 -13.91
N HIS A 41 -18.95 0.12 -14.26
CA HIS A 41 -20.28 -0.43 -14.06
C HIS A 41 -20.50 -0.92 -12.62
N GLU A 42 -19.48 -1.57 -12.02
CA GLU A 42 -19.59 -2.17 -10.68
C GLU A 42 -19.59 -1.15 -9.54
N VAL A 43 -18.79 -0.09 -9.67
CA VAL A 43 -18.50 0.86 -8.57
C VAL A 43 -18.97 2.28 -8.91
N ALA A 44 -19.27 2.57 -10.19
CA ALA A 44 -19.67 3.90 -10.67
C ALA A 44 -18.65 5.03 -10.34
N VAL A 45 -17.39 4.66 -10.13
CA VAL A 45 -16.28 5.60 -9.93
C VAL A 45 -15.45 5.65 -11.21
N PRO A 46 -15.33 6.82 -11.87
CA PRO A 46 -14.68 6.92 -13.18
C PRO A 46 -13.15 6.76 -13.11
N ASN A 47 -12.55 6.99 -11.94
CA ASN A 47 -11.11 6.83 -11.76
C ASN A 47 -10.78 5.39 -11.36
N VAL A 48 -10.11 4.66 -12.25
CA VAL A 48 -9.73 3.25 -12.05
C VAL A 48 -8.86 3.05 -10.79
N VAL A 49 -7.94 3.98 -10.50
CA VAL A 49 -7.07 3.84 -9.32
C VAL A 49 -7.90 3.96 -8.05
N THR A 50 -8.78 4.96 -7.97
CA THR A 50 -9.66 5.14 -6.82
C THR A 50 -10.66 3.99 -6.68
N SER A 51 -11.23 3.48 -7.78
CA SER A 51 -12.16 2.35 -7.73
C SER A 51 -11.47 1.08 -7.24
N VAL A 52 -10.23 0.83 -7.65
CA VAL A 52 -9.42 -0.30 -7.16
C VAL A 52 -9.08 -0.13 -5.69
N LEU A 53 -8.50 0.99 -5.26
CA LEU A 53 -8.07 1.18 -3.88
C LEU A 53 -9.25 1.20 -2.90
N ALA A 54 -10.35 1.89 -3.24
CA ALA A 54 -11.47 2.05 -2.33
C ALA A 54 -12.46 0.88 -2.33
N SER A 55 -12.62 0.16 -3.46
CA SER A 55 -13.62 -0.91 -3.60
C SER A 55 -12.99 -2.30 -3.71
N TYR A 56 -12.27 -2.60 -4.79
CA TYR A 56 -11.72 -3.95 -4.98
C TYR A 56 -10.66 -4.34 -3.94
N ARG A 57 -9.87 -3.36 -3.48
CA ARG A 57 -8.81 -3.52 -2.48
C ARG A 57 -9.04 -2.65 -1.24
N GLY A 58 -10.32 -2.37 -0.94
CA GLY A 58 -10.71 -1.52 0.18
C GLY A 58 -10.17 -1.98 1.54
N TYR A 59 -9.95 -3.30 1.73
CA TYR A 59 -9.35 -3.83 2.96
C TYR A 59 -7.89 -3.39 3.15
N ASP A 60 -7.11 -3.26 2.08
CA ASP A 60 -5.72 -2.80 2.15
C ASP A 60 -5.68 -1.34 2.65
N THR A 61 -6.52 -0.48 2.06
CA THR A 61 -6.65 0.94 2.46
C THR A 61 -7.30 1.11 3.84
N MET A 62 -8.24 0.24 4.24
CA MET A 62 -8.76 0.22 5.61
C MET A 62 -7.65 -0.13 6.63
N GLY A 63 -6.74 -1.04 6.26
CA GLY A 63 -5.54 -1.35 7.04
C GLY A 63 -4.61 -0.14 7.16
N GLU A 64 -4.31 0.53 6.05
CA GLU A 64 -3.49 1.75 6.02
C GLU A 64 -4.05 2.84 6.95
N THR A 65 -5.35 3.13 6.85
CA THR A 65 -6.02 4.12 7.70
C THR A 65 -5.98 3.73 9.18
N SER A 66 -6.13 2.45 9.51
CA SER A 66 -6.02 1.93 10.88
C SER A 66 -4.61 2.08 11.45
N VAL A 67 -3.57 1.85 10.64
CA VAL A 67 -2.17 2.03 11.04
C VAL A 67 -1.88 3.50 11.33
N VAL A 68 -2.26 4.41 10.42
CA VAL A 68 -2.05 5.86 10.60
C VAL A 68 -2.83 6.37 11.81
N PHE A 69 -4.07 5.93 11.98
CA PHE A 69 -4.89 6.29 13.14
C PHE A 69 -4.24 5.83 14.46
N THR A 70 -3.74 4.59 14.50
CA THR A 70 -3.06 4.04 15.68
C THR A 70 -1.76 4.81 15.99
N ALA A 71 -0.99 5.15 14.96
CA ALA A 71 0.21 5.98 15.12
C ALA A 71 -0.13 7.35 15.70
N LEU A 72 -1.20 7.99 15.20
CA LEU A 72 -1.70 9.27 15.72
C LEU A 72 -2.07 9.17 17.21
N VAL A 73 -2.85 8.15 17.59
CA VAL A 73 -3.22 7.91 19.00
C VAL A 73 -1.96 7.71 19.86
N GLY A 74 -0.98 6.93 19.39
CA GLY A 74 0.29 6.73 20.08
C GLY A 74 1.04 8.04 20.35
N VAL A 75 1.14 8.92 19.34
CA VAL A 75 1.77 10.25 19.50
C VAL A 75 1.03 11.11 20.52
N LEU A 76 -0.31 11.15 20.47
CA LEU A 76 -1.12 11.93 21.41
C LEU A 76 -0.95 11.46 22.86
N LEU A 77 -0.85 10.15 23.08
CA LEU A 77 -0.60 9.57 24.41
C LEU A 77 0.78 9.96 24.95
N LEU A 78 1.82 9.91 24.12
CA LEU A 78 3.18 10.31 24.50
C LEU A 78 3.25 11.80 24.86
N LEU A 79 2.66 12.67 24.03
CA LEU A 79 2.62 14.11 24.29
C LEU A 79 1.81 14.45 25.55
N SER A 80 0.68 13.76 25.77
CA SER A 80 -0.15 13.95 26.97
C SER A 80 0.60 13.56 28.25
N ARG A 81 1.40 12.49 28.20
CA ARG A 81 2.24 12.06 29.33
C ARG A 81 3.39 13.04 29.59
N ALA A 82 4.03 13.56 28.54
CA ALA A 82 5.11 14.55 28.66
C ALA A 82 4.62 15.84 29.36
N LYS A 83 3.50 16.41 28.89
CA LYS A 83 2.88 17.62 29.48
C LYS A 83 2.53 17.48 30.96
N ARG A 84 2.14 16.27 31.39
CA ARG A 84 1.78 15.98 32.78
C ARG A 84 3.00 15.89 33.70
N THR A 85 4.17 15.57 33.14
CA THR A 85 5.44 15.46 33.87
C THR A 85 6.03 16.85 34.11
N GLU A 86 6.01 17.74 33.10
CA GLU A 86 6.42 19.14 33.27
C GLU A 86 5.61 19.89 34.34
N LYS A 87 4.30 19.66 34.42
CA LYS A 87 3.46 20.29 35.47
C LYS A 87 3.75 19.81 36.90
N LYS A 88 4.49 18.71 37.07
CA LYS A 88 4.83 18.14 38.38
C LYS A 88 6.26 18.45 38.82
N ALA A 89 7.11 18.94 37.91
CA ALA A 89 8.43 19.47 38.20
C ALA A 89 8.33 20.97 38.54
#